data_AF-A0AAV8AQN0-F1
#
_entry.id   AF-A0AAV8AQN0-F1
#
_cell.length_a   1.000
_cell.length_b   1.000
_cell.length_c   1.000
_cell.angle_alpha   90.00
_cell.angle_beta   90.00
_cell.angle_gamma   90.00
#
_symmetry.space_group_name_H-M   'P 1'
#
loop_
_entity.id
_entity.type
_entity.pdbx_description
1 polymer ?
#
loop_
_entity_poly.entity_id
_entity_poly.type
_entity_poly.pdbx_seq_one_letter_code
_entity_poly.pdbx_strand_id
1 'polypeptide(L)'
;VTYLKCGGVVLGISTNHILIDGSSLFYFVQTWARITRGDMANIIPPSFEHNLLRGRSPPRISCHHPEYTTDPPPASFPTCVTNTFKISSEQIRSLKSQSRGVDRSTRISTFSIISGLVWKCYCICQGLAPSTQARLMFNANIHERLCPPLPKTYFGNAVIRKYATSKVFQITCNPVAVVAEIVQAAIDGITDEFVRSFIDYLEVMNMKGRNLRPALDLSESELRIASIARFPVNDADFGWGAPQQLSKAEATGNNVVYVLDEPGNEGGYQLYVSLDPTLMPRFKKAFYKELVSQ
;
A
#
# COMPACT_ATOMS: atom_id res chain seq x y z
N VAL A 1 -15.17 -20.80 4.39
CA VAL A 1 -15.24 -20.75 5.87
C VAL A 1 -14.66 -22.05 6.40
N THR A 2 -13.76 -21.98 7.37
CA THR A 2 -13.13 -23.15 7.98
C THR A 2 -13.31 -23.10 9.49
N TYR A 3 -13.92 -24.14 10.06
CA TYR A 3 -14.09 -24.27 11.51
C TYR A 3 -12.90 -25.02 12.11
N LEU A 4 -12.33 -24.47 13.18
CA LEU A 4 -11.20 -25.04 13.89
C LEU A 4 -11.67 -25.94 15.05
N LYS A 5 -10.85 -26.93 15.42
CA LYS A 5 -11.19 -27.86 16.52
C LYS A 5 -11.42 -27.17 17.87
N CYS A 6 -10.84 -26.00 18.08
CA CYS A 6 -11.00 -25.19 19.29
C CYS A 6 -12.26 -24.31 19.30
N GLY A 7 -13.13 -24.42 18.28
CA GLY A 7 -14.31 -23.57 18.13
C GLY A 7 -14.06 -22.25 17.41
N GLY A 8 -12.82 -21.94 17.04
CA GLY A 8 -12.49 -20.77 16.22
C GLY A 8 -12.97 -20.91 14.76
N VAL A 9 -13.12 -19.78 14.07
CA VAL A 9 -13.55 -19.73 12.66
C VAL A 9 -12.53 -18.93 11.84
N VAL A 10 -12.18 -19.45 10.66
CA VAL A 10 -11.35 -18.76 9.67
C VAL A 10 -12.20 -18.46 8.43
N LEU A 11 -12.29 -17.18 8.08
CA LEU A 11 -12.92 -16.73 6.85
C LEU A 11 -11.84 -16.42 5.81
N GLY A 12 -11.64 -17.37 4.88
CA GLY A 12 -10.81 -17.14 3.69
C GLY A 12 -11.62 -16.46 2.59
N ILE A 13 -11.07 -15.40 2.01
CA ILE A 13 -11.67 -14.67 0.89
C ILE A 13 -10.65 -14.61 -0.25
N SER A 14 -11.08 -14.95 -1.46
CA SER A 14 -10.29 -14.84 -2.68
C SER A 14 -11.08 -14.06 -3.71
N THR A 15 -10.43 -13.08 -4.35
CA THR A 15 -11.07 -12.17 -5.30
C THR A 15 -10.15 -11.90 -6.47
N ASN A 16 -10.73 -11.69 -7.64
CA ASN A 16 -9.97 -11.19 -8.79
C ASN A 16 -9.75 -9.68 -8.64
N HIS A 17 -8.50 -9.25 -8.44
CA HIS A 17 -8.14 -7.85 -8.23
C HIS A 17 -8.43 -6.95 -9.46
N ILE A 18 -8.69 -7.52 -10.65
CA ILE A 18 -9.18 -6.75 -11.80
C ILE A 18 -10.56 -6.14 -11.53
N LEU A 19 -11.39 -6.82 -10.73
CA LEU A 19 -12.76 -6.40 -10.47
C LEU A 19 -12.84 -5.35 -9.35
N ILE A 20 -12.08 -5.55 -8.27
CA ILE A 20 -12.22 -4.74 -7.06
C ILE A 20 -10.87 -4.41 -6.43
N ASP A 21 -10.79 -3.23 -5.82
CA ASP A 21 -9.72 -2.87 -4.91
C ASP A 21 -10.03 -3.25 -3.46
N GLY A 22 -9.11 -2.92 -2.54
CA GLY A 22 -9.29 -3.14 -1.11
C GLY A 22 -10.53 -2.45 -0.54
N SER A 23 -10.82 -1.21 -0.95
CA SER A 23 -11.99 -0.47 -0.46
C SER A 23 -13.29 -1.20 -0.78
N SER A 24 -13.41 -1.66 -2.03
CA SER A 24 -14.56 -2.41 -2.51
C SER A 24 -14.68 -3.80 -1.84
N LEU A 25 -13.55 -4.48 -1.63
CA LEU A 25 -13.51 -5.75 -0.89
C LEU A 25 -14.02 -5.57 0.54
N PHE A 26 -13.52 -4.59 1.28
CA PHE A 26 -13.95 -4.38 2.67
C PHE A 26 -15.39 -3.87 2.75
N TYR A 27 -15.84 -3.06 1.79
CA TYR A 27 -17.25 -2.69 1.66
C TYR A 27 -18.15 -3.93 1.52
N PHE A 28 -17.77 -4.86 0.64
CA PHE A 28 -18.48 -6.12 0.45
C PHE A 28 -18.52 -6.95 1.74
N VAL A 29 -17.37 -7.13 2.40
CA VAL A 29 -17.27 -7.94 3.63
C VAL A 29 -18.11 -7.35 4.76
N GLN A 30 -18.06 -6.04 4.96
CA GLN A 30 -18.88 -5.37 5.99
C GLN A 30 -20.37 -5.49 5.69
N THR A 31 -20.77 -5.28 4.44
CA THR A 31 -22.17 -5.43 4.02
C THR A 31 -22.65 -6.86 4.24
N TRP A 32 -21.84 -7.85 3.88
CA TRP A 32 -22.14 -9.26 4.09
C TRP A 32 -22.27 -9.59 5.59
N ALA A 33 -21.36 -9.09 6.42
CA ALA A 33 -21.40 -9.25 7.87
C ALA A 33 -22.71 -8.68 8.46
N ARG A 34 -23.10 -7.46 8.05
CA ARG A 34 -24.35 -6.82 8.49
C ARG A 34 -25.60 -7.62 8.11
N ILE A 35 -25.69 -8.07 6.85
CA ILE A 35 -26.80 -8.91 6.37
C ILE A 35 -26.88 -10.20 7.19
N THR A 36 -25.74 -10.83 7.50
CA THR A 36 -25.70 -12.07 8.30
C THR A 36 -26.26 -11.88 9.70
N ARG A 37 -26.08 -10.69 10.29
CA ARG A 37 -26.65 -10.32 11.61
C ARG A 37 -28.12 -9.85 11.55
N GLY A 38 -28.72 -9.80 10.35
CA GLY A 38 -30.07 -9.26 10.15
C GLY A 38 -30.14 -7.72 10.17
N ASP A 39 -29.01 -7.02 10.20
CA ASP A 39 -28.94 -5.55 10.13
C ASP A 39 -28.96 -5.09 8.68
N MET A 40 -30.17 -4.97 8.12
CA MET A 40 -30.38 -4.49 6.75
C MET A 40 -30.72 -3.00 6.66
N ALA A 41 -30.84 -2.31 7.79
CA ALA A 41 -31.20 -0.90 7.81
C ALA A 41 -30.08 -0.04 7.21
N ASN A 42 -30.39 0.93 6.36
CA ASN A 42 -29.38 1.85 5.80
C ASN A 42 -28.22 1.16 5.05
N ILE A 43 -28.39 -0.06 4.53
CA ILE A 43 -27.44 -0.61 3.55
C ILE A 43 -27.59 0.20 2.27
N ILE A 44 -26.54 0.93 1.90
CA ILE A 44 -26.50 1.65 0.64
C ILE A 44 -26.05 0.67 -0.45
N PRO A 45 -26.71 0.58 -1.60
CA PRO A 45 -26.22 -0.26 -2.69
C PRO A 45 -24.86 0.23 -3.21
N PRO A 46 -23.96 -0.69 -3.64
CA PRO A 46 -22.74 -0.30 -4.35
C PRO A 46 -23.08 0.40 -5.66
N SER A 47 -22.27 1.40 -6.02
CA SER A 47 -22.36 2.11 -7.30
C SER A 47 -21.38 1.49 -8.29
N PHE A 48 -21.90 1.03 -9.44
CA PHE A 48 -21.12 0.48 -10.56
C PHE A 48 -20.94 1.50 -11.70
N GLU A 49 -21.00 2.79 -11.39
CA GLU A 49 -20.83 3.89 -12.35
C GLU A 49 -19.36 4.05 -12.75
N HIS A 50 -18.81 3.07 -13.47
CA HIS A 50 -17.40 3.07 -13.91
C HIS A 50 -17.08 4.20 -14.90
N ASN A 51 -18.10 4.79 -15.52
CA ASN A 51 -17.97 5.98 -16.38
C ASN A 51 -17.41 7.20 -15.63
N LEU A 52 -17.48 7.22 -14.29
CA LEU A 52 -16.86 8.25 -13.46
C LEU A 52 -15.33 8.30 -13.61
N LEU A 53 -14.71 7.21 -14.08
CA LEU A 53 -13.28 7.10 -14.36
C LEU A 53 -12.96 7.09 -15.86
N ARG A 54 -13.84 7.67 -16.68
CA ARG A 54 -13.57 7.85 -18.11
C ARG A 54 -12.55 8.95 -18.35
N GLY A 55 -11.69 8.79 -19.36
CA GLY A 55 -10.77 9.84 -19.80
C GLY A 55 -11.50 11.04 -20.38
N ARG A 56 -10.77 12.15 -20.41
CA ARG A 56 -11.22 13.42 -20.96
C ARG A 56 -11.33 13.34 -22.48
N SER A 57 -12.20 14.18 -23.05
CA SER A 57 -12.32 14.37 -24.49
C SER A 57 -12.09 15.84 -24.84
N PRO A 58 -10.95 16.19 -25.48
CA PRO A 58 -9.84 15.31 -25.87
C PRO A 58 -9.00 14.84 -24.66
N PRO A 59 -8.28 13.69 -24.77
CA PRO A 59 -7.36 13.24 -23.72
C PRO A 59 -6.21 14.22 -23.52
N ARG A 60 -5.79 14.43 -22.26
CA ARG A 60 -4.68 15.30 -21.89
C ARG A 60 -3.71 14.56 -20.95
N ILE A 61 -2.57 14.16 -21.48
CA ILE A 61 -1.50 13.53 -20.67
C ILE A 61 -0.53 14.63 -20.24
N SER A 62 -0.64 15.10 -19.00
CA SER A 62 0.14 16.22 -18.46
C SER A 62 1.39 15.79 -17.69
N CYS A 63 1.53 14.50 -17.35
CA CYS A 63 2.71 13.95 -16.71
C CYS A 63 3.08 12.55 -17.23
N HIS A 64 4.33 12.16 -16.99
CA HIS A 64 4.83 10.81 -17.27
C HIS A 64 4.41 9.82 -16.17
N HIS A 65 4.07 8.59 -16.57
CA HIS A 65 3.58 7.52 -15.69
C HIS A 65 4.52 6.29 -15.72
N PRO A 66 5.77 6.39 -15.21
CA PRO A 66 6.76 5.30 -15.22
C PRO A 66 6.33 4.08 -14.39
N GLU A 67 5.29 4.22 -13.57
CA GLU A 67 4.68 3.14 -12.80
C GLU A 67 4.00 2.09 -13.68
N TYR A 68 3.83 2.37 -14.98
CA TYR A 68 3.15 1.52 -15.93
C TYR A 68 3.99 1.32 -17.19
N THR A 69 4.02 0.10 -17.70
CA THR A 69 4.75 -0.29 -18.91
C THR A 69 3.89 -1.20 -19.80
N THR A 70 4.32 -1.39 -21.04
CA THR A 70 3.78 -2.40 -21.95
C THR A 70 4.66 -3.64 -22.04
N ASP A 71 5.79 -3.65 -21.33
CA ASP A 71 6.72 -4.77 -21.31
C ASP A 71 6.05 -6.03 -20.76
N PRO A 72 6.46 -7.22 -21.24
CA PRO A 72 5.96 -8.47 -20.70
C PRO A 72 6.34 -8.59 -19.21
N PRO A 73 5.49 -9.23 -18.39
CA PRO A 73 5.82 -9.49 -17.01
C PRO A 73 7.05 -10.40 -16.95
N PRO A 74 7.80 -10.35 -15.84
CA PRO A 74 8.90 -11.27 -15.64
C PRO A 74 8.41 -12.72 -15.70
N ALA A 75 9.21 -13.60 -16.31
CA ALA A 75 8.87 -15.00 -16.50
C ALA A 75 8.78 -15.79 -15.18
N SER A 76 9.47 -15.32 -14.14
CA SER A 76 9.42 -15.90 -12.80
C SER A 76 9.65 -14.82 -11.75
N PHE A 77 9.15 -15.07 -10.54
CA PHE A 77 9.48 -14.28 -9.36
C PHE A 77 10.60 -14.97 -8.59
N PRO A 78 11.56 -14.22 -8.03
CA PRO A 78 12.56 -14.80 -7.14
C PRO A 78 11.89 -15.43 -5.92
N THR A 79 12.52 -16.47 -5.37
CA THR A 79 12.13 -17.05 -4.08
C THR A 79 12.22 -15.98 -2.99
N CYS A 80 11.24 -15.95 -2.10
CA CYS A 80 11.23 -15.03 -0.98
C CYS A 80 10.77 -15.73 0.30
N VAL A 81 11.16 -15.15 1.44
CA VAL A 81 10.65 -15.49 2.78
C VAL A 81 9.91 -14.29 3.33
N THR A 82 8.83 -14.56 4.06
CA THR A 82 8.02 -13.52 4.70
C THR A 82 8.22 -13.56 6.20
N ASN A 83 8.70 -12.45 6.76
CA ASN A 83 8.80 -12.28 8.21
C ASN A 83 7.85 -11.17 8.67
N THR A 84 7.31 -11.35 9.89
CA THR A 84 6.51 -10.33 10.55
C THR A 84 7.39 -9.45 11.43
N PHE A 85 7.24 -8.14 11.26
CA PHE A 85 7.84 -7.12 12.11
C PHE A 85 6.74 -6.33 12.81
N LYS A 86 7.03 -5.79 13.98
CA LYS A 86 6.09 -4.97 14.75
C LYS A 86 6.69 -3.60 14.98
N ILE A 87 5.83 -2.59 14.96
CA ILE A 87 6.19 -1.23 15.30
C ILE A 87 5.10 -0.64 16.20
N SER A 88 5.50 -0.16 17.38
CA SER A 88 4.56 0.41 18.35
C SER A 88 4.19 1.85 18.00
N SER A 89 3.06 2.32 18.54
CA SER A 89 2.66 3.72 18.43
C SER A 89 3.72 4.69 19.01
N GLU A 90 4.44 4.28 20.04
CA GLU A 90 5.54 5.04 20.65
C GLU A 90 6.75 5.14 19.73
N GLN A 91 7.15 4.04 19.09
CA GLN A 91 8.23 4.04 18.11
C GLN A 91 7.90 4.95 16.92
N ILE A 92 6.64 4.93 16.45
CA ILE A 92 6.18 5.83 15.38
C ILE A 92 6.28 7.29 15.82
N ARG A 93 5.85 7.62 17.05
CA ARG A 93 5.96 8.97 17.61
C ARG A 93 7.41 9.43 17.72
N SER A 94 8.29 8.57 18.21
CA SER A 94 9.73 8.82 18.29
C SER A 94 10.33 9.10 16.90
N LEU A 95 10.04 8.25 15.91
CA LEU A 95 10.49 8.48 14.53
C LEU A 95 9.97 9.78 13.94
N LYS A 96 8.71 10.16 14.21
CA LYS A 96 8.14 11.45 13.77
C LYS A 96 8.88 12.65 14.35
N SER A 97 9.32 12.59 15.61
CA SER A 97 10.05 13.70 16.24
C SER A 97 11.41 13.99 15.62
N GLN A 98 11.95 13.10 14.78
CA GLN A 98 13.20 13.34 14.05
C GLN A 98 13.06 14.36 12.90
N SER A 99 11.83 14.75 12.54
CA SER A 99 11.62 15.78 11.51
C SER A 99 12.04 17.15 12.03
N ARG A 100 12.71 17.96 11.21
CA ARG A 100 13.14 19.31 11.61
C ARG A 100 11.94 20.27 11.61
N GLY A 101 11.44 20.62 12.80
CA GLY A 101 10.37 21.61 13.02
C GLY A 101 9.01 20.98 13.32
N VAL A 102 8.30 21.58 14.29
CA VAL A 102 7.00 21.08 14.81
C VAL A 102 5.96 20.98 13.69
N ASP A 103 5.88 21.98 12.80
CA ASP A 103 4.94 22.00 11.67
C ASP A 103 5.20 20.93 10.61
N ARG A 104 6.45 20.43 10.50
CA ARG A 104 6.78 19.34 9.58
C ARG A 104 6.38 17.99 10.17
N SER A 105 6.54 17.81 11.48
CA SER A 105 6.20 16.57 12.18
C SER A 105 4.71 16.21 12.06
N THR A 106 3.84 17.22 12.06
CA THR A 106 2.38 17.05 11.95
C THR A 106 1.92 16.74 10.53
N ARG A 107 2.71 17.12 9.51
CA ARG A 107 2.39 16.88 8.10
C ARG A 107 2.75 15.47 7.62
N ILE A 108 3.68 14.78 8.29
CA ILE A 108 4.13 13.44 7.87
C ILE A 108 3.15 12.37 8.40
N SER A 109 2.51 11.66 7.47
CA SER A 109 1.59 10.59 7.82
C SER A 109 2.33 9.40 8.47
N THR A 110 1.61 8.62 9.29
CA THR A 110 2.16 7.36 9.85
C THR A 110 2.59 6.39 8.75
N PHE A 111 1.84 6.32 7.66
CA PHE A 111 2.22 5.52 6.49
C PHE A 111 3.55 5.98 5.89
N SER A 112 3.77 7.28 5.78
CA SER A 112 5.03 7.85 5.27
C SER A 112 6.22 7.51 6.17
N ILE A 113 6.04 7.53 7.49
CA ILE A 113 7.08 7.13 8.46
C ILE A 113 7.44 5.65 8.31
N ILE A 114 6.43 4.77 8.31
CA ILE A 114 6.64 3.33 8.14
C ILE A 114 7.32 3.06 6.79
N SER A 115 6.83 3.71 5.72
CA SER A 115 7.39 3.62 4.37
C SER A 115 8.85 4.07 4.32
N GLY A 116 9.18 5.22 4.92
CA GLY A 116 10.54 5.72 4.98
C GLY A 116 11.47 4.80 5.76
N LEU A 117 11.00 4.25 6.89
CA LEU A 117 11.75 3.27 7.70
C LEU A 117 12.08 2.03 6.87
N VAL A 118 11.07 1.36 6.29
CA VAL A 118 11.31 0.11 5.56
C VAL A 118 12.12 0.33 4.28
N TRP A 119 11.92 1.47 3.60
CA TRP A 119 12.70 1.81 2.41
C TRP A 119 14.17 2.04 2.75
N LYS A 120 14.44 2.74 3.86
CA LYS A 120 15.79 2.92 4.38
C LYS A 120 16.44 1.58 4.75
N CYS A 121 15.76 0.75 5.52
CA CYS A 121 16.27 -0.57 5.90
C CYS A 121 16.56 -1.46 4.69
N TYR A 122 15.69 -1.41 3.67
CA TYR A 122 15.86 -2.15 2.42
C TYR A 122 17.11 -1.67 1.65
N CYS A 123 17.29 -0.36 1.47
CA CYS A 123 18.49 0.16 0.81
C CYS A 123 19.78 -0.20 1.57
N ILE A 124 19.76 -0.19 2.91
CA ILE A 124 20.90 -0.61 3.74
C ILE A 124 21.21 -2.10 3.53
N CYS A 125 20.19 -2.97 3.53
CA CYS A 125 20.44 -4.42 3.44
C CYS A 125 20.87 -4.88 2.05
N GLN A 126 20.41 -4.21 0.99
CA GLN A 126 20.83 -4.46 -0.38
C GLN A 126 22.28 -4.05 -0.64
N GLY A 127 22.79 -3.02 0.05
CA GLY A 127 24.17 -2.57 -0.15
C GLY A 127 24.40 -1.91 -1.52
N LEU A 128 23.35 -1.29 -2.08
CA LEU A 128 23.41 -0.59 -3.36
C LEU A 128 24.43 0.55 -3.35
N ALA A 129 25.01 0.86 -4.51
CA ALA A 129 25.92 1.98 -4.64
C ALA A 129 25.24 3.31 -4.22
N PRO A 130 25.95 4.21 -3.51
CA PRO A 130 25.36 5.47 -3.03
C PRO A 130 24.69 6.32 -4.12
N SER A 131 25.21 6.26 -5.35
CA SER A 131 24.70 6.99 -6.52
C SER A 131 23.48 6.36 -7.19
N THR A 132 23.17 5.08 -6.90
CA THR A 132 22.04 4.36 -7.47
C THR A 132 20.72 5.05 -7.11
N GLN A 133 19.83 5.14 -8.08
CA GLN A 133 18.47 5.62 -7.88
C GLN A 133 17.61 4.47 -7.38
N ALA A 134 17.05 4.63 -6.17
CA ALA A 134 16.12 3.66 -5.59
C ALA A 134 14.69 4.18 -5.71
N ARG A 135 13.74 3.26 -5.76
CA ARG A 135 12.31 3.55 -5.87
C ARG A 135 11.53 2.83 -4.78
N LEU A 136 10.55 3.52 -4.21
CA LEU A 136 9.52 2.93 -3.37
C LEU A 136 8.17 3.09 -4.08
N MET A 137 7.59 1.98 -4.52
CA MET A 137 6.27 1.94 -5.12
C MET A 137 5.22 1.77 -4.04
N PHE A 138 4.16 2.58 -4.07
CA PHE A 138 2.99 2.37 -3.25
C PHE A 138 1.70 2.52 -4.05
N ASN A 139 0.63 1.90 -3.55
CA ASN A 139 -0.72 2.07 -4.07
C ASN A 139 -1.43 3.17 -3.29
N ALA A 140 -2.08 4.09 -4.00
CA ALA A 140 -2.87 5.17 -3.43
C ALA A 140 -4.34 5.02 -3.83
N ASN A 141 -5.23 5.10 -2.84
CA ASN A 141 -6.66 5.25 -3.06
C ASN A 141 -6.93 6.65 -3.64
N ILE A 142 -7.67 6.70 -4.75
CA ILE A 142 -8.00 7.95 -5.46
C ILE A 142 -9.45 8.40 -5.31
N HIS A 143 -10.27 7.72 -4.49
CA HIS A 143 -11.69 8.06 -4.30
C HIS A 143 -11.87 9.54 -3.90
N GLU A 144 -11.06 10.01 -2.95
CA GLU A 144 -11.12 11.40 -2.46
C GLU A 144 -10.16 12.36 -3.21
N ARG A 145 -9.39 11.86 -4.19
CA ARG A 145 -8.38 12.66 -4.92
C ARG A 145 -8.94 13.32 -6.17
N LEU A 146 -10.07 12.84 -6.67
CA LEU A 146 -10.77 13.40 -7.82
C LEU A 146 -11.65 14.59 -7.40
N CYS A 147 -11.86 15.53 -8.32
CA CYS A 147 -12.78 16.66 -8.16
C CYS A 147 -13.83 16.64 -9.28
N PRO A 148 -15.10 16.26 -9.00
CA PRO A 148 -15.64 15.82 -7.71
C PRO A 148 -15.09 14.45 -7.27
N PRO A 149 -15.10 14.14 -5.96
CA PRO A 149 -14.68 12.83 -5.45
C PRO A 149 -15.63 11.72 -5.92
N LEU A 150 -15.12 10.49 -5.97
CA LEU A 150 -15.96 9.33 -6.25
C LEU A 150 -16.97 9.13 -5.10
N PRO A 151 -18.17 8.60 -5.39
CA PRO A 151 -19.09 8.17 -4.36
C PRO A 151 -18.41 7.23 -3.37
N LYS A 152 -18.72 7.35 -2.07
CA LYS A 152 -18.23 6.39 -1.06
C LYS A 152 -18.66 4.95 -1.36
N THR A 153 -19.74 4.78 -2.12
CA THR A 153 -20.27 3.50 -2.57
C THR A 153 -19.68 3.03 -3.90
N TYR A 154 -18.78 3.79 -4.54
CA TYR A 154 -18.12 3.37 -5.77
C TYR A 154 -17.48 2.00 -5.56
N PHE A 155 -17.89 1.03 -6.38
CA PHE A 155 -17.47 -0.34 -6.28
C PHE A 155 -16.67 -0.71 -7.53
N GLY A 156 -15.41 -1.05 -7.36
CA GLY A 156 -14.47 -1.31 -8.44
C GLY A 156 -13.03 -1.06 -8.02
N ASN A 157 -12.16 -0.81 -9.00
CA ASN A 157 -10.80 -0.33 -8.74
C ASN A 157 -10.75 1.19 -8.86
N ALA A 158 -10.34 1.87 -7.80
CA ALA A 158 -9.99 3.28 -7.77
C ALA A 158 -8.68 3.44 -6.98
N VAL A 159 -7.65 2.76 -7.48
CA VAL A 159 -6.28 2.80 -6.96
C VAL A 159 -5.28 3.07 -8.08
N ILE A 160 -4.27 3.87 -7.78
CA ILE A 160 -3.14 4.11 -8.69
C ILE A 160 -1.83 3.76 -8.01
N ARG A 161 -0.79 3.54 -8.81
CA ARG A 161 0.58 3.38 -8.32
C ARG A 161 1.31 4.71 -8.39
N LYS A 162 2.23 4.91 -7.45
CA LYS A 162 3.14 6.05 -7.44
C LYS A 162 4.50 5.62 -6.93
N TYR A 163 5.57 6.16 -7.53
CA TYR A 163 6.91 6.07 -6.96
C TYR A 163 7.25 7.27 -6.08
N ALA A 164 7.82 6.99 -4.92
CA ALA A 164 8.80 7.89 -4.30
C ALA A 164 10.20 7.47 -4.79
N THR A 165 11.02 8.44 -5.17
CA THR A 165 12.30 8.18 -5.83
C THR A 165 13.39 9.05 -5.23
N SER A 166 14.53 8.44 -4.90
CA SER A 166 15.69 9.16 -4.36
C SER A 166 16.97 8.37 -4.59
N LYS A 167 18.13 9.00 -4.38
CA LYS A 167 19.41 8.30 -4.41
C LYS A 167 19.63 7.53 -3.11
N VAL A 168 20.27 6.36 -3.19
CA VAL A 168 20.54 5.50 -2.03
C VAL A 168 21.21 6.28 -0.90
N PHE A 169 22.19 7.13 -1.19
CA PHE A 169 22.85 7.94 -0.16
C PHE A 169 21.90 8.89 0.59
N GLN A 170 20.92 9.46 -0.09
CA GLN A 170 19.92 10.34 0.53
C GLN A 170 18.97 9.55 1.42
N ILE A 171 18.76 8.26 1.13
CA ILE A 171 17.89 7.39 1.90
C ILE A 171 18.65 6.85 3.13
N THR A 172 19.88 6.38 2.96
CA THR A 172 20.61 5.65 4.01
C THR A 172 21.31 6.58 5.01
N CYS A 173 21.76 7.77 4.59
CA CYS A 173 22.49 8.71 5.45
C CYS A 173 21.59 9.67 6.25
N ASN A 174 20.29 9.77 5.92
CA ASN A 174 19.37 10.70 6.58
C ASN A 174 18.52 10.00 7.67
N PRO A 175 17.99 10.75 8.64
CA PRO A 175 16.99 10.24 9.59
C PRO A 175 15.74 9.72 8.88
N VAL A 176 15.04 8.76 9.50
CA VAL A 176 13.82 8.15 8.94
C VAL A 176 12.77 9.20 8.61
N ALA A 177 12.61 10.23 9.44
CA ALA A 177 11.67 11.32 9.18
C ALA A 177 11.96 12.07 7.88
N VAL A 178 13.23 12.30 7.54
CA VAL A 178 13.63 12.97 6.30
C VAL A 178 13.33 12.09 5.08
N VAL A 179 13.57 10.78 5.20
CA VAL A 179 13.18 9.82 4.14
C VAL A 179 11.65 9.78 3.99
N ALA A 180 10.92 9.84 5.10
CA ALA A 180 9.46 9.89 5.10
C ALA A 180 8.90 11.18 4.46
N GLU A 181 9.61 12.31 4.53
CA GLU A 181 9.24 13.54 3.80
C GLU A 181 9.25 13.31 2.28
N ILE A 182 10.20 12.54 1.75
CA ILE A 182 10.24 12.18 0.32
C ILE A 182 9.00 11.37 -0.07
N VAL A 183 8.61 10.42 0.77
CA VAL A 183 7.39 9.61 0.57
C VAL A 183 6.14 10.49 0.66
N GLN A 184 6.06 11.37 1.67
CA GLN A 184 4.94 12.28 1.84
C GLN A 184 4.80 13.23 0.64
N ALA A 185 5.90 13.77 0.11
CA ALA A 185 5.87 14.61 -1.08
C ALA A 185 5.36 13.84 -2.31
N ALA A 186 5.72 12.57 -2.47
CA ALA A 186 5.19 11.72 -3.54
C ALA A 186 3.67 11.48 -3.40
N ILE A 187 3.17 11.30 -2.17
CA ILE A 187 1.73 11.16 -1.86
C ILE A 187 0.99 12.48 -2.12
N ASP A 188 1.54 13.61 -1.70
CA ASP A 188 0.98 14.94 -1.90
C ASP A 188 0.90 15.27 -3.40
N GLY A 189 1.83 14.75 -4.20
CA GLY A 189 1.83 14.88 -5.66
C GLY A 189 0.73 14.10 -6.41
N ILE A 190 -0.07 13.29 -5.71
CA ILE A 190 -1.24 12.61 -6.28
C ILE A 190 -2.43 13.56 -6.23
N THR A 191 -2.45 14.49 -7.17
CA THR A 191 -3.50 15.49 -7.35
C THR A 191 -4.60 14.99 -8.30
N ASP A 192 -5.74 15.68 -8.35
CA ASP A 192 -6.80 15.41 -9.35
C ASP A 192 -6.23 15.39 -10.78
N GLU A 193 -5.38 16.36 -11.13
CA GLU A 193 -4.77 16.41 -12.46
C GLU A 193 -3.81 15.22 -12.71
N PHE A 194 -3.06 14.77 -11.70
CA PHE A 194 -2.22 13.57 -11.84
C PHE A 194 -3.08 12.33 -12.14
N VAL A 195 -4.17 12.15 -11.39
CA VAL A 195 -5.11 11.03 -11.58
C VAL A 195 -5.76 11.11 -12.96
N ARG A 196 -6.26 12.27 -13.37
CA ARG A 196 -6.89 12.46 -14.70
C ARG A 196 -5.90 12.26 -15.84
N SER A 197 -4.66 12.74 -15.70
CA SER A 197 -3.61 12.47 -16.67
C SER A 197 -3.32 10.97 -16.81
N PHE A 198 -3.39 10.22 -15.70
CA PHE A 198 -3.20 8.77 -15.72
C PHE A 198 -4.36 8.06 -16.42
N ILE A 199 -5.60 8.44 -16.13
CA ILE A 199 -6.79 7.89 -16.80
C ILE A 199 -6.71 8.14 -18.32
N ASP A 200 -6.37 9.37 -18.73
CA ASP A 200 -6.20 9.70 -20.14
C ASP A 200 -5.09 8.87 -20.80
N TYR A 201 -3.98 8.65 -20.08
CA TYR A 201 -2.88 7.82 -20.54
C TYR A 201 -3.32 6.35 -20.74
N LEU A 202 -4.08 5.79 -19.80
CA LEU A 202 -4.65 4.45 -19.93
C LEU A 202 -5.54 4.33 -21.17
N GLU A 203 -6.45 5.28 -21.38
CA GLU A 203 -7.39 5.25 -22.51
C GLU A 203 -6.65 5.38 -23.84
N VAL A 204 -5.69 6.30 -23.95
CA VAL A 204 -4.85 6.46 -25.16
C VAL A 204 -4.06 5.21 -25.48
N MET A 205 -3.51 4.53 -24.48
CA MET A 205 -2.74 3.30 -24.70
C MET A 205 -3.65 2.13 -25.10
N ASN A 206 -4.83 2.03 -24.49
CA ASN A 206 -5.85 1.05 -24.86
C ASN A 206 -6.34 1.25 -26.31
N MET A 207 -6.61 2.49 -26.73
CA MET A 207 -6.98 2.82 -28.11
C MET A 207 -5.89 2.43 -29.13
N LYS A 208 -4.62 2.41 -28.71
CA LYS A 208 -3.48 1.94 -29.51
C LYS A 208 -3.29 0.42 -29.45
N GLY A 209 -4.19 -0.33 -28.82
CA GLY A 209 -4.05 -1.77 -28.61
C GLY A 209 -2.92 -2.16 -27.66
N ARG A 210 -2.43 -1.21 -26.84
CA ARG A 210 -1.32 -1.42 -25.91
C ARG A 210 -1.85 -1.55 -24.49
N ASN A 211 -1.91 -2.78 -24.01
CA ASN A 211 -2.32 -3.08 -22.64
C ASN A 211 -1.22 -2.68 -21.66
N LEU A 212 -1.42 -1.57 -20.95
CA LEU A 212 -0.56 -1.17 -19.85
C LEU A 212 -0.66 -2.13 -18.69
N ARG A 213 0.47 -2.34 -18.04
CA ARG A 213 0.64 -3.21 -16.88
C ARG A 213 1.46 -2.45 -15.84
N PRO A 214 1.34 -2.80 -14.56
CA PRO A 214 2.25 -2.28 -13.55
C PRO A 214 3.69 -2.58 -13.97
N ALA A 215 4.54 -1.57 -13.97
CA ALA A 215 5.97 -1.78 -14.07
C ALA A 215 6.40 -2.60 -12.85
N LEU A 216 6.95 -3.78 -13.11
CA LEU A 216 7.53 -4.64 -12.10
C LEU A 216 9.03 -4.61 -12.33
N ASP A 217 9.71 -3.70 -11.62
CA ASP A 217 11.16 -3.76 -11.60
C ASP A 217 11.59 -4.81 -10.59
N LEU A 218 12.07 -5.95 -11.09
CA LEU A 218 12.70 -6.97 -10.25
C LEU A 218 14.14 -6.60 -9.88
N SER A 219 14.62 -5.40 -10.24
CA SER A 219 15.92 -4.91 -9.78
C SER A 219 15.97 -4.81 -8.26
N GLU A 220 17.19 -4.89 -7.74
CA GLU A 220 17.49 -4.73 -6.32
C GLU A 220 17.16 -3.32 -5.79
N SER A 221 16.82 -2.36 -6.66
CA SER A 221 16.63 -0.95 -6.31
C SER A 221 15.17 -0.54 -6.06
N GLU A 222 14.20 -1.42 -6.33
CA GLU A 222 12.78 -1.15 -6.11
C GLU A 222 12.24 -1.94 -4.90
N LEU A 223 11.56 -1.22 -3.99
CA LEU A 223 10.74 -1.80 -2.93
C LEU A 223 9.28 -1.45 -3.18
N ARG A 224 8.38 -2.38 -2.89
CA ARG A 224 6.93 -2.16 -3.01
C ARG A 224 6.29 -2.21 -1.64
N ILE A 225 5.40 -1.25 -1.35
CA ILE A 225 4.66 -1.21 -0.09
C ILE A 225 3.17 -1.01 -0.33
N ALA A 226 2.35 -1.78 0.37
CA ALA A 226 0.91 -1.62 0.39
C ALA A 226 0.41 -1.57 1.83
N SER A 227 -0.61 -0.74 2.10
CA SER A 227 -1.24 -0.68 3.41
C SER A 227 -2.67 -1.17 3.31
N ILE A 228 -3.03 -2.08 4.20
CA ILE A 228 -4.40 -2.49 4.47
C ILE A 228 -4.87 -2.07 5.87
N ALA A 229 -4.02 -1.35 6.60
CA ALA A 229 -4.25 -0.91 7.97
C ALA A 229 -5.37 0.13 8.12
N ARG A 230 -5.80 0.79 7.04
CA ARG A 230 -6.92 1.76 7.12
C ARG A 230 -8.28 1.14 6.82
N PHE A 231 -8.33 -0.15 6.46
CA PHE A 231 -9.61 -0.78 6.18
C PHE A 231 -10.28 -1.20 7.49
N PRO A 232 -11.61 -1.03 7.64
CA PRO A 232 -12.29 -1.32 8.90
C PRO A 232 -12.52 -2.83 9.04
N VAL A 233 -11.45 -3.56 9.34
CA VAL A 233 -11.46 -5.01 9.52
C VAL A 233 -12.33 -5.39 10.71
N ASN A 234 -12.30 -4.59 11.77
CA ASN A 234 -13.05 -4.83 13.01
C ASN A 234 -14.57 -4.83 12.79
N ASP A 235 -15.05 -4.18 11.72
CA ASP A 235 -16.48 -4.12 11.39
C ASP A 235 -17.01 -5.40 10.71
N ALA A 236 -16.11 -6.34 10.37
CA ALA A 236 -16.44 -7.63 9.77
C ALA A 236 -16.92 -8.68 10.81
N ASP A 237 -17.90 -8.31 11.63
CA ASP A 237 -18.50 -9.21 12.63
C ASP A 237 -19.64 -10.05 12.03
N PHE A 238 -19.47 -11.35 11.84
CA PHE A 238 -20.52 -12.21 11.27
C PHE A 238 -21.54 -12.71 12.31
N GLY A 239 -21.56 -12.15 13.52
CA GLY A 239 -22.25 -12.68 14.69
C GLY A 239 -21.33 -13.49 15.62
N TRP A 240 -20.04 -13.56 15.30
CA TRP A 240 -18.99 -14.22 16.09
C TRP A 240 -18.09 -13.23 16.84
N GLY A 241 -18.38 -11.93 16.74
CA GLY A 241 -17.50 -10.85 17.18
C GLY A 241 -16.54 -10.40 16.09
N ALA A 242 -15.80 -9.33 16.38
CA ALA A 242 -14.80 -8.77 15.47
C ALA A 242 -13.64 -9.76 15.19
N PRO A 243 -13.02 -9.73 13.99
CA PRO A 243 -11.88 -10.59 13.68
C PRO A 243 -10.71 -10.41 14.66
N GLN A 244 -10.19 -11.51 15.21
CA GLN A 244 -9.01 -11.47 16.07
C GLN A 244 -7.71 -11.24 15.29
N GLN A 245 -7.67 -11.64 14.02
CA GLN A 245 -6.50 -11.49 13.16
C GLN A 245 -6.93 -11.36 11.72
N LEU A 246 -6.28 -10.44 10.99
CA LEU A 246 -6.27 -10.41 9.54
C LEU A 246 -4.89 -10.83 9.06
N SER A 247 -4.86 -11.74 8.09
CA SER A 247 -3.63 -12.12 7.42
C SER A 247 -3.89 -12.33 5.93
N LYS A 248 -2.84 -12.19 5.13
CA LYS A 248 -2.88 -12.49 3.70
C LYS A 248 -2.54 -13.97 3.50
N ALA A 249 -3.42 -14.69 2.80
CA ALA A 249 -3.24 -16.12 2.55
C ALA A 249 -2.17 -16.43 1.48
N GLU A 250 -1.87 -15.48 0.60
CA GLU A 250 -0.96 -15.66 -0.53
C GLU A 250 0.45 -15.11 -0.20
N ALA A 251 1.48 -15.90 -0.53
CA ALA A 251 2.87 -15.45 -0.47
C ALA A 251 3.07 -14.23 -1.38
N THR A 252 3.51 -13.14 -0.80
CA THR A 252 3.72 -11.89 -1.50
C THR A 252 5.03 -11.97 -2.25
N GLY A 253 5.03 -11.61 -3.54
CA GLY A 253 6.25 -11.67 -4.36
C GLY A 253 7.43 -10.93 -3.74
N ASN A 254 8.63 -11.14 -4.28
CA ASN A 254 9.86 -10.56 -3.72
C ASN A 254 9.83 -9.01 -3.68
N ASN A 255 10.51 -8.41 -2.70
CA ASN A 255 10.58 -6.96 -2.47
C ASN A 255 9.21 -6.30 -2.22
N VAL A 256 8.39 -6.92 -1.36
CA VAL A 256 7.08 -6.40 -0.99
C VAL A 256 6.93 -6.29 0.52
N VAL A 257 6.32 -5.20 0.97
CA VAL A 257 5.93 -4.95 2.35
C VAL A 257 4.43 -4.69 2.43
N TYR A 258 3.75 -5.38 3.33
CA TYR A 258 2.36 -5.06 3.70
C TYR A 258 2.31 -4.47 5.10
N VAL A 259 1.57 -3.37 5.23
CA VAL A 259 1.29 -2.70 6.51
C VAL A 259 -0.13 -3.07 6.96
N LEU A 260 -0.24 -3.64 8.15
CA LEU A 260 -1.49 -4.04 8.79
C LEU A 260 -1.58 -3.37 10.17
N ASP A 261 -2.79 -3.12 10.64
CA ASP A 261 -3.00 -2.78 12.05
C ASP A 261 -2.61 -3.98 12.93
N GLU A 262 -2.09 -3.71 14.12
CA GLU A 262 -1.85 -4.74 15.11
C GLU A 262 -3.13 -5.01 15.93
N PRO A 263 -3.70 -6.23 15.85
CA PRO A 263 -4.88 -6.56 16.65
C PRO A 263 -4.60 -6.41 18.14
N GLY A 264 -5.47 -5.69 18.85
CA GLY A 264 -5.36 -5.47 20.29
C GLY A 264 -4.30 -4.44 20.73
N ASN A 265 -3.63 -3.75 19.81
CA ASN A 265 -2.66 -2.70 20.14
C ASN A 265 -3.00 -1.40 19.39
N GLU A 266 -3.70 -0.48 20.07
CA GLU A 266 -4.13 0.78 19.46
C GLU A 266 -2.93 1.59 18.94
N GLY A 267 -2.93 1.83 17.63
CA GLY A 267 -1.87 2.57 16.93
C GLY A 267 -0.56 1.81 16.72
N GLY A 268 -0.50 0.52 17.05
CA GLY A 268 0.57 -0.39 16.65
C GLY A 268 0.33 -0.98 15.26
N TYR A 269 1.40 -1.33 14.56
CA TYR A 269 1.32 -1.92 13.22
C TYR A 269 2.16 -3.19 13.11
N GLN A 270 1.65 -4.14 12.32
CA GLN A 270 2.40 -5.31 11.86
C GLN A 270 2.82 -5.11 10.40
N LEU A 271 4.05 -5.48 10.10
CA LEU A 271 4.62 -5.42 8.76
C LEU A 271 4.93 -6.83 8.29
N TYR A 272 4.31 -7.28 7.21
CA TYR A 272 4.72 -8.49 6.52
C TYR A 272 5.72 -8.11 5.45
N VAL A 273 6.98 -8.46 5.68
CA VAL A 273 8.10 -8.12 4.82
C VAL A 273 8.54 -9.37 4.09
N SER A 274 8.41 -9.36 2.76
CA SER A 274 8.81 -10.44 1.86
C SER A 274 10.03 -10.04 1.06
N LEU A 275 11.14 -10.71 1.32
CA LEU A 275 12.44 -10.43 0.72
C LEU A 275 13.15 -11.75 0.36
N ASP A 276 14.21 -11.63 -0.42
CA ASP A 276 15.16 -12.71 -0.63
C ASP A 276 15.64 -13.27 0.73
N PRO A 277 15.69 -14.61 0.91
CA PRO A 277 16.13 -15.23 2.16
C PRO A 277 17.49 -14.75 2.67
N THR A 278 18.42 -14.43 1.76
CA THR A 278 19.77 -13.96 2.08
C THR A 278 19.78 -12.52 2.62
N LEU A 279 18.78 -11.71 2.26
CA LEU A 279 18.65 -10.31 2.70
C LEU A 279 17.92 -10.19 4.04
N MET A 280 17.01 -11.12 4.35
CA MET A 280 16.15 -11.03 5.52
C MET A 280 16.90 -10.84 6.86
N PRO A 281 18.03 -11.52 7.15
CA PRO A 281 18.81 -11.27 8.36
C PRO A 281 19.39 -9.85 8.43
N ARG A 282 19.87 -9.33 7.28
CA ARG A 282 20.42 -7.97 7.19
C ARG A 282 19.32 -6.92 7.35
N PHE A 283 18.16 -7.13 6.72
CA PHE A 283 16.99 -6.27 6.87
C PHE A 283 16.55 -6.23 8.34
N LYS A 284 16.43 -7.40 9.00
CA LYS A 284 16.07 -7.50 10.41
C LYS A 284 17.01 -6.68 11.30
N LYS A 285 18.32 -6.79 11.08
CA LYS A 285 19.33 -6.01 11.81
C LYS A 285 19.17 -4.51 11.58
N ALA A 286 18.98 -4.08 10.32
CA ALA A 286 18.79 -2.67 9.97
C ALA A 286 17.49 -2.11 10.59
N PHE A 287 16.39 -2.86 10.54
CA PHE A 287 15.09 -2.48 11.08
C PHE A 287 15.15 -2.20 12.58
N TYR A 288 15.65 -3.16 13.37
CA TYR A 288 15.75 -2.95 14.82
C TYR A 288 16.81 -1.90 15.18
N LYS A 289 17.88 -1.75 14.38
CA LYS A 289 18.86 -0.67 14.61
C LYS A 289 18.19 0.70 14.49
N GLU A 290 17.42 0.97 13.44
CA GLU A 290 16.74 2.26 13.25
C GLU A 290 15.62 2.50 14.28
N LEU A 291 15.05 1.44 14.84
CA LEU A 291 14.08 1.56 15.95
C LEU A 291 14.75 1.80 17.31
N VAL A 292 15.98 1.32 17.52
CA VAL A 292 16.70 1.35 18.82
C VAL A 292 17.76 2.45 18.88
N SER A 293 18.21 3.03 17.76
CA SER A 293 19.20 4.12 17.72
C SER A 293 18.66 5.45 18.25
N GLN A 294 17.97 5.40 19.38
CA GLN A 294 17.37 6.47 20.16
C GLN A 294 18.29 6.78 21.35
#